data_AF-A0A829C8G0-F1
#
_entry.id   AF-A0A829C8G0-F1
#
_cell.length_a   1.000
_cell.length_b   1.000
_cell.length_c   1.000
_cell.angle_alpha   90.00
_cell.angle_beta   90.00
_cell.angle_gamma   90.00
#
_symmetry.space_group_name_H-M   'P 1'
#
loop_
_entity.id
_entity.type
_entity.pdbx_description
1 polymer ?
#
loop_
_entity_poly.entity_id
_entity_poly.type
_entity_poly.pdbx_seq_one_letter_code
_entity_poly.pdbx_strand_id
1 'polypeptide(L)'
;MAREISRQTFLRGAAGALAAGAVFGSVRATADPAASGWEALSSALGGKVLQPDDGPQFATAKQVFNTNYNGYTPAVIVTPTSQLDVQKAMAFAAANNLKVAPRGGGHSYVGASTANGAMVLDLRQLPGDINYDATTGRVTVTPATGLYAMHQVLAAAGRGIPTGTCPTVGVAGHALGGGLGANSRHAGLLCDQLTSASVVLPSGQAVTASATDHPDLFWALRGGGGGNFGVTTSLTFATFPSGDLDVVNLNFPPQSFAQVLVGWQNWLRTADRGSWALADATVDPLGTHCRILATCPAGSGGSVAAAIVSAVGTQPTGTENHTFNYLDLVRYLAVGNLNPSPLGYVGGSDVFTTITPATAQGIASAVDAFPRGAGRMLAIMHALDGALATVSPGATAFPWRR
;
A
#
# COMPACT_ATOMS: atom_id res chain seq x y z
N MET A 1 -25.50 -19.74 -10.51
CA MET A 1 -24.89 -18.69 -11.36
C MET A 1 -24.17 -17.72 -10.45
N ALA A 2 -22.84 -17.60 -10.58
CA ALA A 2 -22.08 -16.60 -9.83
C ALA A 2 -22.60 -15.21 -10.22
N ARG A 3 -22.98 -14.40 -9.23
CA ARG A 3 -23.43 -13.02 -9.49
C ARG A 3 -22.18 -12.23 -9.90
N GLU A 4 -22.08 -11.84 -11.16
CA GLU A 4 -20.98 -10.99 -11.63
C GLU A 4 -20.93 -9.71 -10.80
N ILE A 5 -19.74 -9.33 -10.34
CA ILE A 5 -19.52 -8.10 -9.58
C ILE A 5 -19.55 -6.95 -10.58
N SER A 6 -20.70 -6.30 -10.73
CA SER A 6 -20.81 -5.10 -11.57
C SER A 6 -20.28 -3.86 -10.85
N ARG A 7 -19.80 -2.87 -11.61
CA ARG A 7 -19.43 -1.54 -11.06
C ARG A 7 -20.58 -0.89 -10.28
N GLN A 8 -21.81 -1.07 -10.75
CA GLN A 8 -23.00 -0.54 -10.08
C GLN A 8 -23.21 -1.20 -8.71
N THR A 9 -22.98 -2.51 -8.61
CA THR A 9 -23.04 -3.25 -7.34
C THR A 9 -21.98 -2.74 -6.36
N PHE A 10 -20.76 -2.48 -6.82
CA PHE A 10 -19.71 -1.90 -5.98
C PHE A 10 -20.10 -0.52 -5.45
N LEU A 11 -20.50 0.41 -6.31
CA LEU A 11 -20.84 1.78 -5.89
C LEU A 11 -22.00 1.80 -4.89
N ARG A 12 -23.01 0.93 -5.07
CA ARG A 12 -24.11 0.76 -4.11
C ARG A 12 -23.63 0.17 -2.78
N GLY A 13 -22.72 -0.80 -2.82
CA GLY A 13 -22.13 -1.41 -1.62
C GLY A 13 -21.25 -0.42 -0.85
N ALA A 14 -20.42 0.37 -1.54
CA ALA A 14 -19.57 1.40 -0.94
C ALA A 14 -20.40 2.51 -0.28
N ALA A 15 -21.45 2.99 -0.95
CA ALA A 15 -22.38 3.97 -0.38
C ALA A 15 -23.11 3.42 0.86
N GLY A 16 -23.55 2.15 0.81
CA GLY A 16 -24.17 1.48 1.97
C GLY A 16 -23.23 1.28 3.15
N ALA A 17 -21.97 0.91 2.91
CA ALA A 17 -20.95 0.75 3.94
C ALA A 17 -20.55 2.09 4.60
N LEU A 18 -20.44 3.17 3.82
CA LEU A 18 -20.20 4.53 4.32
C LEU A 18 -21.36 5.03 5.18
N ALA A 19 -22.61 4.83 4.74
CA ALA A 19 -23.80 5.21 5.50
C ALA A 19 -23.94 4.41 6.81
N ALA A 20 -23.69 3.10 6.77
CA ALA A 20 -23.73 2.26 7.97
C ALA A 20 -22.59 2.59 8.94
N GLY A 21 -21.38 2.86 8.45
CA GLY A 21 -20.23 3.24 9.27
C GLY A 21 -20.37 4.61 9.94
N ALA A 22 -21.08 5.55 9.30
CA ALA A 22 -21.36 6.87 9.87
C ALA A 22 -22.44 6.85 10.97
N VAL A 23 -23.38 5.90 10.92
CA VAL A 23 -24.51 5.83 11.86
C VAL A 23 -24.26 4.87 13.02
N PHE A 24 -23.55 3.76 12.81
CA PHE A 24 -23.39 2.70 13.81
C PHE A 24 -21.95 2.50 14.28
N GLY A 25 -21.00 3.32 13.81
CA GLY A 25 -19.57 3.01 13.90
C GLY A 25 -19.22 1.82 13.00
N SER A 26 -17.92 1.57 12.78
CA SER A 26 -17.46 0.40 12.01
C SER A 26 -17.67 -0.89 12.80
N VAL A 27 -18.92 -1.33 12.93
CA VAL A 27 -19.25 -2.63 13.49
C VAL A 27 -18.85 -3.69 12.48
N ARG A 28 -17.62 -4.23 12.63
CA ARG A 28 -17.32 -5.54 12.07
C ARG A 28 -18.27 -6.51 12.76
N ALA A 29 -19.37 -6.90 12.11
CA ALA A 29 -20.22 -7.95 12.65
C ALA A 29 -19.33 -9.14 13.05
N THR A 30 -19.44 -9.63 14.27
CA THR A 30 -18.63 -10.73 14.78
C THR A 30 -19.25 -12.02 14.27
N ALA A 31 -18.50 -12.81 13.50
CA ALA A 31 -18.86 -14.21 13.35
C ALA A 31 -18.25 -14.92 14.56
N ASP A 32 -19.08 -15.20 15.57
CA ASP A 32 -18.73 -16.08 16.68
C ASP A 32 -18.49 -17.51 16.16
N PRO A 33 -17.63 -18.31 16.81
CA PRO A 33 -17.19 -19.56 16.23
C PRO A 33 -18.27 -20.64 16.39
N ALA A 34 -18.66 -21.24 15.27
CA ALA A 34 -19.07 -22.64 15.24
C ALA A 34 -18.81 -23.19 13.83
N ALA A 35 -17.63 -23.79 13.63
CA ALA A 35 -17.45 -24.72 12.52
C ALA A 35 -16.66 -25.91 13.03
N SER A 36 -17.36 -27.01 13.30
CA SER A 36 -16.77 -28.34 13.17
C SER A 36 -16.28 -28.50 11.72
N GLY A 37 -15.21 -29.27 11.51
CA GLY A 37 -14.71 -29.55 10.16
C GLY A 37 -13.37 -28.89 9.78
N TRP A 38 -12.67 -28.25 10.73
CA TRP A 38 -11.28 -27.80 10.51
C TRP A 38 -10.35 -28.96 10.12
N GLU A 39 -10.55 -30.15 10.68
CA GLU A 39 -9.81 -31.36 10.30
C GLU A 39 -10.08 -31.78 8.85
N ALA A 40 -11.34 -31.69 8.41
CA ALA A 40 -11.72 -31.96 7.03
C ALA A 40 -11.12 -30.92 6.07
N LEU A 41 -11.13 -29.64 6.45
CA LEU A 41 -10.44 -28.59 5.70
C LEU A 41 -8.93 -28.88 5.65
N SER A 42 -8.30 -29.15 6.78
CA SER A 42 -6.87 -29.46 6.89
C SER A 42 -6.48 -30.64 5.98
N SER A 43 -7.28 -31.71 5.98
CA SER A 43 -7.09 -32.88 5.12
C SER A 43 -7.30 -32.59 3.63
N ALA A 44 -8.05 -31.55 3.29
CA ALA A 44 -8.31 -31.15 1.92
C ALA A 44 -7.25 -30.18 1.33
N LEU A 45 -6.44 -29.52 2.17
CA LEU A 45 -5.45 -28.53 1.74
C LEU A 45 -4.04 -29.14 1.67
N GLY A 46 -3.20 -28.62 0.77
CA GLY A 46 -1.75 -28.86 0.83
C GLY A 46 -1.05 -28.00 1.89
N GLY A 47 -1.66 -26.88 2.25
CA GLY A 47 -1.22 -25.96 3.29
C GLY A 47 -1.61 -26.36 4.72
N LYS A 48 -1.45 -25.42 5.66
CA LYS A 48 -1.77 -25.64 7.08
C LYS A 48 -3.08 -24.94 7.47
N VAL A 49 -3.76 -25.52 8.44
CA VAL A 49 -4.92 -24.95 9.12
C VAL A 49 -4.56 -24.89 10.60
N LEU A 50 -4.29 -23.68 11.09
CA LEU A 50 -3.82 -23.42 12.46
C LEU A 50 -4.96 -22.83 13.29
N GLN A 51 -5.30 -23.48 14.39
CA GLN A 51 -6.31 -23.10 15.37
C GLN A 51 -5.66 -22.50 16.63
N PRO A 52 -6.39 -21.76 17.46
CA PRO A 52 -5.87 -21.24 18.73
C PRO A 52 -5.17 -22.29 19.60
N ASP A 53 -5.66 -23.53 19.59
CA ASP A 53 -5.13 -24.65 20.38
C ASP A 53 -3.79 -25.20 19.86
N ASP A 54 -3.34 -24.80 18.66
CA ASP A 54 -1.99 -25.11 18.14
C ASP A 54 -0.87 -24.26 18.80
N GLY A 55 -1.22 -23.49 19.83
CA GLY A 55 -0.28 -22.86 20.75
C GLY A 55 0.75 -21.96 20.06
N PRO A 56 2.07 -22.21 20.20
CA PRO A 56 3.11 -21.35 19.62
C PRO A 56 3.04 -21.16 18.10
N GLN A 57 2.56 -22.17 17.36
CA GLN A 57 2.45 -22.07 15.90
C GLN A 57 1.39 -21.05 15.50
N PHE A 58 0.21 -21.12 16.12
CA PHE A 58 -0.85 -20.14 15.95
C PHE A 58 -0.43 -18.76 16.43
N ALA A 59 0.18 -18.68 17.62
CA ALA A 59 0.67 -17.44 18.21
C ALA A 59 1.66 -16.71 17.28
N THR A 60 2.51 -17.44 16.57
CA THR A 60 3.44 -16.87 15.57
C THR A 60 2.70 -16.49 14.29
N ALA A 61 1.86 -17.37 13.76
CA ALA A 61 1.15 -17.16 12.50
C ALA A 61 0.20 -15.96 12.56
N LYS A 62 -0.45 -15.69 13.70
CA LYS A 62 -1.42 -14.59 13.83
C LYS A 62 -0.80 -13.19 13.77
N GLN A 63 0.51 -13.06 14.02
CA GLN A 63 1.19 -11.77 14.11
C GLN A 63 1.11 -10.98 12.79
N VAL A 64 0.85 -9.68 12.92
CA VAL A 64 0.83 -8.70 11.83
C VAL A 64 1.85 -7.60 12.08
N PHE A 65 2.10 -6.75 11.08
CA PHE A 65 3.13 -5.72 11.19
C PHE A 65 2.76 -4.63 12.21
N ASN A 66 1.49 -4.18 12.23
CA ASN A 66 1.01 -3.27 13.26
C ASN A 66 0.65 -4.06 14.53
N THR A 67 1.54 -4.05 15.52
CA THR A 67 1.44 -4.93 16.69
C THR A 67 0.25 -4.61 17.61
N ASN A 68 -0.40 -3.45 17.43
CA ASN A 68 -1.65 -3.10 18.12
C ASN A 68 -2.78 -4.12 17.86
N TYR A 69 -2.70 -4.89 16.77
CA TYR A 69 -3.70 -5.90 16.41
C TYR A 69 -3.29 -7.34 16.76
N ASN A 70 -2.13 -7.55 17.39
CA ASN A 70 -1.68 -8.89 17.78
C ASN A 70 -2.51 -9.48 18.93
N GLY A 71 -3.31 -8.67 19.62
CA GLY A 71 -4.29 -9.13 20.61
C GLY A 71 -5.47 -9.89 19.98
N TYR A 72 -5.75 -9.74 18.68
CA TYR A 72 -6.91 -10.39 18.05
C TYR A 72 -6.73 -11.90 17.91
N THR A 73 -7.81 -12.66 18.10
CA THR A 73 -7.84 -14.12 18.03
C THR A 73 -8.72 -14.56 16.85
N PRO A 74 -8.12 -14.79 15.66
CA PRO A 74 -8.80 -15.46 14.55
C PRO A 74 -9.40 -16.80 14.97
N ALA A 75 -10.48 -17.22 14.34
CA ALA A 75 -11.01 -18.57 14.53
C ALA A 75 -10.03 -19.62 14.00
N VAL A 76 -9.37 -19.31 12.88
CA VAL A 76 -8.38 -20.16 12.24
C VAL A 76 -7.47 -19.32 11.34
N ILE A 77 -6.25 -19.80 11.12
CA ILE A 77 -5.32 -19.27 10.13
C ILE A 77 -5.04 -20.36 9.12
N VAL A 78 -5.40 -20.11 7.87
CA VAL A 78 -5.13 -21.01 6.75
C VAL A 78 -3.92 -20.47 5.99
N THR A 79 -2.87 -21.28 5.86
CA THR A 79 -1.66 -20.94 5.09
C THR A 79 -1.64 -21.76 3.80
N PRO A 80 -2.34 -21.32 2.73
CA PRO A 80 -2.46 -22.07 1.48
C PRO A 80 -1.11 -22.20 0.77
N THR A 81 -0.89 -23.32 0.08
CA THR A 81 0.30 -23.56 -0.75
C THR A 81 -0.03 -23.63 -2.24
N SER A 82 -1.27 -23.34 -2.63
CA SER A 82 -1.69 -23.26 -4.02
C SER A 82 -2.93 -22.39 -4.19
N GLN A 83 -3.25 -21.99 -5.43
CA GLN A 83 -4.55 -21.37 -5.72
C GLN A 83 -5.72 -22.30 -5.38
N LEU A 84 -5.56 -23.61 -5.60
CA LEU A 84 -6.59 -24.59 -5.29
C LEU A 84 -6.88 -24.63 -3.78
N ASP A 85 -5.88 -24.47 -2.94
CA ASP A 85 -6.08 -24.36 -1.49
C ASP A 85 -6.90 -23.12 -1.14
N VAL A 86 -6.64 -21.98 -1.79
CA VAL A 86 -7.43 -20.75 -1.61
C VAL A 86 -8.88 -21.00 -2.04
N GLN A 87 -9.11 -21.67 -3.17
CA GLN A 87 -10.46 -22.04 -3.63
C GLN A 87 -11.21 -22.90 -2.62
N LYS A 88 -10.56 -23.96 -2.11
CA LYS A 88 -11.14 -24.85 -1.10
C LYS A 88 -11.44 -24.13 0.21
N ALA A 89 -10.53 -23.28 0.69
CA ALA A 89 -10.73 -22.51 1.90
C ALA A 89 -11.87 -21.48 1.75
N MET A 90 -11.94 -20.79 0.61
CA MET A 90 -13.04 -19.85 0.32
C MET A 90 -14.40 -20.56 0.22
N ALA A 91 -14.45 -21.73 -0.42
CA ALA A 91 -15.67 -22.54 -0.47
C ALA A 91 -16.09 -23.02 0.94
N PHE A 92 -15.12 -23.44 1.76
CA PHE A 92 -15.36 -23.79 3.16
C PHE A 92 -15.91 -22.60 3.95
N ALA A 93 -15.32 -21.41 3.80
CA ALA A 93 -15.80 -20.21 4.46
C ALA A 93 -17.23 -19.85 4.04
N ALA A 94 -17.55 -19.96 2.75
CA ALA A 94 -18.91 -19.72 2.26
C ALA A 94 -19.91 -20.72 2.84
N ALA A 95 -19.57 -22.02 2.87
CA ALA A 95 -20.43 -23.07 3.40
C ALA A 95 -20.69 -22.93 4.92
N ASN A 96 -19.73 -22.34 5.64
CA ASN A 96 -19.79 -22.17 7.10
C ASN A 96 -20.05 -20.73 7.54
N ASN A 97 -20.44 -19.83 6.62
CA ASN A 97 -20.70 -18.41 6.88
C ASN A 97 -19.55 -17.69 7.61
N LEU A 98 -18.31 -18.06 7.33
CA LEU A 98 -17.13 -17.48 7.96
C LEU A 98 -16.73 -16.17 7.28
N LYS A 99 -16.35 -15.20 8.10
CA LYS A 99 -15.68 -13.99 7.61
C LYS A 99 -14.26 -14.32 7.22
N VAL A 100 -13.84 -13.78 6.08
CA VAL A 100 -12.49 -14.01 5.55
C VAL A 100 -11.67 -12.73 5.65
N ALA A 101 -10.46 -12.85 6.17
CA ALA A 101 -9.46 -11.79 6.19
C ALA A 101 -8.23 -12.23 5.38
N PRO A 102 -8.15 -11.90 4.08
CA PRO A 102 -6.96 -12.20 3.30
C PRO A 102 -5.77 -11.37 3.78
N ARG A 103 -4.59 -11.99 3.84
CA ARG A 103 -3.36 -11.39 4.33
C ARG A 103 -2.25 -11.60 3.30
N GLY A 104 -1.82 -10.50 2.68
CA GLY A 104 -0.54 -10.40 1.97
C GLY A 104 0.60 -10.20 2.97
N GLY A 105 1.30 -9.06 2.90
CA GLY A 105 2.40 -8.75 3.83
C GLY A 105 2.01 -8.38 5.27
N GLY A 106 0.71 -8.27 5.60
CA GLY A 106 0.26 -7.97 6.97
C GLY A 106 0.43 -6.52 7.45
N HIS A 107 0.59 -5.56 6.51
CA HIS A 107 0.87 -4.14 6.77
C HIS A 107 -0.36 -3.24 6.94
N SER A 108 -1.54 -3.79 7.19
CA SER A 108 -2.75 -2.97 7.33
C SER A 108 -2.69 -2.09 8.59
N TYR A 109 -2.80 -0.77 8.41
CA TYR A 109 -2.81 0.19 9.52
C TYR A 109 -4.03 0.04 10.43
N VAL A 110 -5.16 -0.40 9.86
CA VAL A 110 -6.44 -0.61 10.56
C VAL A 110 -6.71 -2.09 10.91
N GLY A 111 -5.69 -2.95 10.83
CA GLY A 111 -5.83 -4.37 11.11
C GLY A 111 -6.86 -5.09 10.23
N ALA A 112 -6.94 -4.80 8.93
CA ALA A 112 -7.85 -5.45 7.97
C ALA A 112 -7.42 -6.89 7.64
N SER A 113 -6.14 -7.21 7.80
CA SER A 113 -5.57 -8.55 7.54
C SER A 113 -5.61 -9.48 8.77
N THR A 114 -6.44 -9.17 9.75
CA THR A 114 -6.69 -9.97 10.97
C THR A 114 -8.01 -9.54 11.62
N ALA A 115 -8.70 -10.44 12.32
CA ALA A 115 -9.90 -10.11 13.09
C ALA A 115 -10.24 -11.24 14.06
N ASN A 116 -10.91 -10.90 15.17
CA ASN A 116 -11.50 -11.90 16.05
C ASN A 116 -12.52 -12.75 15.29
N GLY A 117 -12.47 -14.07 15.46
CA GLY A 117 -13.45 -15.00 14.87
C GLY A 117 -13.39 -15.18 13.34
N ALA A 118 -12.52 -14.45 12.64
CA ALA A 118 -12.38 -14.60 11.20
C ALA A 118 -11.49 -15.80 10.82
N MET A 119 -11.71 -16.34 9.62
CA MET A 119 -10.74 -17.16 8.91
C MET A 119 -9.72 -16.23 8.25
N VAL A 120 -8.49 -16.23 8.77
CA VAL A 120 -7.38 -15.51 8.13
C VAL A 120 -6.80 -16.39 7.04
N LEU A 121 -6.79 -15.91 5.80
CA LEU A 121 -6.07 -16.55 4.69
C LEU A 121 -4.71 -15.89 4.53
N ASP A 122 -3.67 -16.55 5.04
CA ASP A 122 -2.31 -16.03 5.07
C ASP A 122 -1.51 -16.46 3.83
N LEU A 123 -1.43 -15.55 2.87
CA LEU A 123 -0.83 -15.77 1.55
C LEU A 123 0.69 -15.63 1.57
N ARG A 124 1.32 -15.36 2.72
CA ARG A 124 2.79 -15.23 2.85
C ARG A 124 3.55 -16.48 2.44
N GLN A 125 2.91 -17.64 2.51
CA GLN A 125 3.48 -18.94 2.13
C GLN A 125 2.97 -19.43 0.77
N LEU A 126 2.17 -18.64 0.05
CA LEU A 126 1.74 -19.01 -1.29
C LEU A 126 2.97 -19.02 -2.22
N PRO A 127 3.35 -20.17 -2.78
CA PRO A 127 4.55 -20.28 -3.59
C PRO A 127 4.37 -19.55 -4.92
N GLY A 128 5.47 -19.01 -5.43
CA GLY A 128 5.56 -18.41 -6.76
C GLY A 128 6.71 -17.43 -6.85
N ASP A 129 7.35 -17.42 -8.02
CA ASP A 129 8.48 -16.55 -8.30
C ASP A 129 8.02 -15.14 -8.69
N ILE A 130 8.97 -14.21 -8.66
CA ILE A 130 8.82 -12.89 -9.26
C ILE A 130 9.24 -13.03 -10.73
N ASN A 131 8.27 -13.22 -11.61
CA ASN A 131 8.52 -13.53 -13.01
C ASN A 131 8.44 -12.28 -13.88
N TYR A 132 9.59 -11.76 -14.31
CA TYR A 132 9.67 -10.69 -15.31
C TYR A 132 9.80 -11.27 -16.72
N ASP A 133 8.88 -10.90 -17.60
CA ASP A 133 8.91 -11.22 -19.03
C ASP A 133 9.47 -10.05 -19.82
N ALA A 134 10.68 -10.22 -20.36
CA ALA A 134 11.37 -9.22 -21.17
C ALA A 134 10.66 -8.91 -22.50
N THR A 135 9.85 -9.84 -23.02
CA THR A 135 9.11 -9.66 -24.28
C THR A 135 7.96 -8.67 -24.09
N THR A 136 7.22 -8.81 -23.00
CA THR A 136 6.06 -7.94 -22.70
C THR A 136 6.40 -6.76 -21.79
N GLY A 137 7.56 -6.78 -21.14
CA GLY A 137 7.97 -5.79 -20.14
C GLY A 137 7.13 -5.85 -18.86
N ARG A 138 6.52 -6.99 -18.56
CA ARG A 138 5.60 -7.17 -17.42
C ARG A 138 6.21 -8.06 -16.35
N VAL A 139 5.80 -7.84 -15.10
CA VAL A 139 6.18 -8.68 -13.96
C VAL A 139 4.95 -9.32 -13.33
N THR A 140 5.01 -10.62 -13.05
CA THR A 140 3.97 -11.37 -12.34
C THR A 140 4.49 -11.81 -10.98
N VAL A 141 3.68 -11.62 -9.93
CA VAL A 141 4.07 -11.84 -8.53
C VAL A 141 2.94 -12.46 -7.72
N THR A 142 3.32 -13.14 -6.63
CA THR A 142 2.35 -13.60 -5.63
C THR A 142 1.91 -12.44 -4.73
N PRO A 143 0.76 -12.54 -4.04
CA PRO A 143 0.13 -11.41 -3.36
C PRO A 143 0.94 -10.86 -2.19
N ALA A 144 1.75 -11.70 -1.56
CA ALA A 144 2.56 -11.37 -0.41
C ALA A 144 4.01 -11.03 -0.75
N THR A 145 4.41 -11.02 -2.03
CA THR A 145 5.74 -10.58 -2.46
C THR A 145 6.03 -9.20 -1.88
N GLY A 146 7.17 -9.08 -1.17
CA GLY A 146 7.65 -7.82 -0.62
C GLY A 146 8.07 -6.85 -1.72
N LEU A 147 7.77 -5.56 -1.56
CA LEU A 147 8.10 -4.54 -2.55
C LEU A 147 9.58 -4.52 -2.93
N TYR A 148 10.49 -4.68 -1.96
CA TYR A 148 11.93 -4.67 -2.25
C TYR A 148 12.37 -5.88 -3.08
N ALA A 149 11.87 -7.08 -2.79
CA ALA A 149 12.18 -8.27 -3.58
C ALA A 149 11.75 -8.10 -5.05
N MET A 150 10.60 -7.46 -5.27
CA MET A 150 10.14 -7.12 -6.63
C MET A 150 11.09 -6.11 -7.30
N HIS A 151 11.52 -5.07 -6.58
CA HIS A 151 12.51 -4.11 -7.10
C HIS A 151 13.85 -4.75 -7.42
N GLN A 152 14.31 -5.75 -6.66
CA GLN A 152 15.58 -6.44 -6.95
C GLN A 152 15.55 -7.13 -8.31
N VAL A 153 14.47 -7.85 -8.62
CA VAL A 153 14.31 -8.53 -9.93
C VAL A 153 14.18 -7.53 -11.06
N LEU A 154 13.41 -6.46 -10.86
CA LEU A 154 13.20 -5.43 -11.88
C LEU A 154 14.46 -4.61 -12.15
N ALA A 155 15.21 -4.24 -11.11
CA ALA A 155 16.46 -3.50 -11.25
C ALA A 155 17.50 -4.28 -12.07
N ALA A 156 17.58 -5.60 -11.87
CA ALA A 156 18.46 -6.48 -12.66
C ALA A 156 18.09 -6.51 -14.15
N ALA A 157 16.84 -6.18 -14.49
CA ALA A 157 16.34 -6.06 -15.86
C ALA A 157 16.31 -4.62 -16.38
N GLY A 158 16.86 -3.64 -15.64
CA GLY A 158 16.81 -2.21 -16.00
C GLY A 158 15.39 -1.64 -15.99
N ARG A 159 14.52 -2.16 -15.11
CA ARG A 159 13.10 -1.77 -15.00
C ARG A 159 12.79 -1.18 -13.62
N GLY A 160 11.82 -0.27 -13.62
CA GLY A 160 11.19 0.28 -12.44
C GLY A 160 9.68 0.10 -12.42
N ILE A 161 9.09 0.32 -11.25
CA ILE A 161 7.66 0.23 -11.00
C ILE A 161 7.28 1.18 -9.83
N PRO A 162 6.10 1.85 -9.84
CA PRO A 162 5.74 2.75 -8.76
C PRO A 162 5.25 1.98 -7.54
N THR A 163 5.95 2.11 -6.41
CA THR A 163 5.55 1.53 -5.12
C THR A 163 5.88 2.47 -3.98
N GLY A 164 5.31 2.21 -2.80
CA GLY A 164 5.75 2.77 -1.54
C GLY A 164 7.15 2.30 -1.16
N THR A 165 7.69 2.84 -0.09
CA THR A 165 9.12 2.71 0.27
C THR A 165 9.42 1.55 1.23
N CYS A 166 8.41 1.07 1.98
CA CYS A 166 8.59 0.01 2.97
C CYS A 166 8.86 -1.36 2.32
N PRO A 167 10.05 -1.97 2.50
CA PRO A 167 10.49 -3.17 1.77
C PRO A 167 9.61 -4.41 1.92
N THR A 168 9.06 -4.63 3.12
CA THR A 168 8.28 -5.83 3.49
C THR A 168 6.77 -5.68 3.26
N VAL A 169 6.31 -4.54 2.74
CA VAL A 169 4.90 -4.37 2.36
C VAL A 169 4.57 -5.38 1.26
N GLY A 170 3.46 -6.10 1.40
CA GLY A 170 3.00 -7.05 0.38
C GLY A 170 2.35 -6.34 -0.80
N VAL A 171 2.76 -6.70 -2.01
CA VAL A 171 2.37 -6.05 -3.27
C VAL A 171 0.85 -5.98 -3.48
N ALA A 172 0.08 -7.01 -3.13
CA ALA A 172 -1.36 -7.01 -3.37
C ALA A 172 -2.09 -5.95 -2.54
N GLY A 173 -1.86 -5.90 -1.23
CA GLY A 173 -2.50 -4.90 -0.38
C GLY A 173 -2.14 -3.47 -0.82
N HIS A 174 -0.90 -3.27 -1.26
CA HIS A 174 -0.42 -1.99 -1.74
C HIS A 174 -1.06 -1.58 -3.08
N ALA A 175 -1.09 -2.49 -4.06
CA ALA A 175 -1.69 -2.25 -5.38
C ALA A 175 -3.21 -2.06 -5.30
N LEU A 176 -3.91 -2.91 -4.55
CA LEU A 176 -5.37 -2.92 -4.54
C LEU A 176 -5.97 -1.68 -3.87
N GLY A 177 -5.21 -1.01 -2.99
CA GLY A 177 -5.57 0.29 -2.41
C GLY A 177 -5.14 1.51 -3.24
N GLY A 178 -4.36 1.32 -4.31
CA GLY A 178 -3.75 2.39 -5.10
C GLY A 178 -2.26 2.15 -5.29
N GLY A 179 -1.47 2.43 -4.26
CA GLY A 179 -0.02 2.23 -4.27
C GLY A 179 0.73 3.47 -4.75
N LEU A 180 1.06 4.35 -3.80
CA LEU A 180 1.72 5.63 -4.02
C LEU A 180 3.18 5.59 -3.55
N GLY A 181 4.08 6.21 -4.29
CA GLY A 181 5.47 6.46 -3.86
C GLY A 181 6.29 7.29 -4.84
N ALA A 182 7.62 7.17 -4.78
CA ALA A 182 8.54 8.11 -5.43
C ALA A 182 8.43 8.15 -6.96
N ASN A 183 8.16 6.99 -7.58
CA ASN A 183 7.97 6.92 -9.03
C ASN A 183 6.54 7.24 -9.48
N SER A 184 5.64 7.60 -8.56
CA SER A 184 4.23 7.77 -8.91
C SER A 184 3.97 8.99 -9.77
N ARG A 185 4.68 10.11 -9.59
CA ARG A 185 4.56 11.25 -10.53
C ARG A 185 5.00 10.88 -11.95
N HIS A 186 6.01 10.02 -12.08
CA HIS A 186 6.49 9.53 -13.37
C HIS A 186 5.48 8.55 -14.02
N ALA A 187 5.10 7.49 -13.31
CA ALA A 187 4.41 6.33 -13.89
C ALA A 187 2.95 6.13 -13.44
N GLY A 188 2.47 6.84 -12.42
CA GLY A 188 1.14 6.67 -11.85
C GLY A 188 1.16 5.82 -10.58
N LEU A 189 -0.01 5.37 -10.12
CA LEU A 189 -0.10 4.46 -8.99
C LEU A 189 0.30 3.03 -9.37
N LEU A 190 0.61 2.18 -8.39
CA LEU A 190 0.83 0.75 -8.65
C LEU A 190 -0.42 0.11 -9.29
N CYS A 191 -1.61 0.53 -8.87
CA CYS A 191 -2.88 0.07 -9.42
C CYS A 191 -3.06 0.47 -10.89
N ASP A 192 -2.44 1.55 -11.34
CA ASP A 192 -2.44 1.96 -12.75
C ASP A 192 -1.60 1.02 -13.60
N GLN A 193 -0.60 0.37 -12.99
CA GLN A 193 0.26 -0.60 -13.65
C GLN A 193 -0.35 -2.01 -13.66
N LEU A 194 -1.41 -2.30 -12.91
CA LEU A 194 -2.02 -3.63 -12.90
C LEU A 194 -2.62 -3.92 -14.28
N THR A 195 -2.23 -5.05 -14.87
CA THR A 195 -2.69 -5.49 -16.21
C THR A 195 -3.58 -6.73 -16.14
N SER A 196 -3.34 -7.62 -15.17
CA SER A 196 -4.22 -8.75 -14.86
C SER A 196 -4.04 -9.22 -13.43
N ALA A 197 -5.05 -9.91 -12.90
CA ALA A 197 -4.97 -10.59 -11.61
C ALA A 197 -5.78 -11.90 -11.63
N SER A 198 -5.27 -12.94 -10.96
CA SER A 198 -6.05 -14.13 -10.62
C SER A 198 -6.73 -13.92 -9.28
N VAL A 199 -8.05 -14.12 -9.22
CA VAL A 199 -8.86 -13.88 -8.01
C VAL A 199 -9.73 -15.09 -7.72
N VAL A 200 -9.69 -15.57 -6.49
CA VAL A 200 -10.67 -16.52 -5.96
C VAL A 200 -11.84 -15.74 -5.36
N LEU A 201 -13.01 -15.87 -5.98
CA LEU A 201 -14.25 -15.21 -5.57
C LEU A 201 -14.80 -15.82 -4.27
N PRO A 202 -15.76 -15.16 -3.60
CA PRO A 202 -16.43 -15.70 -2.42
C PRO A 202 -17.05 -17.10 -2.62
N SER A 203 -17.42 -17.47 -3.85
CA SER A 203 -17.92 -18.80 -4.20
C SER A 203 -16.84 -19.90 -4.20
N GLY A 204 -15.56 -19.55 -4.09
CA GLY A 204 -14.43 -20.46 -4.32
C GLY A 204 -14.04 -20.62 -5.80
N GLN A 205 -14.73 -19.96 -6.73
CA GLN A 205 -14.35 -19.96 -8.14
C GLN A 205 -13.14 -19.04 -8.36
N ALA A 206 -12.12 -19.54 -9.07
CA ALA A 206 -11.02 -18.72 -9.57
C ALA A 206 -11.39 -18.09 -10.91
N VAL A 207 -11.09 -16.80 -11.07
CA VAL A 207 -11.28 -16.04 -12.31
C VAL A 207 -10.04 -15.19 -12.60
N THR A 208 -9.87 -14.80 -13.86
CA THR A 208 -8.90 -13.79 -14.26
C THR A 208 -9.60 -12.46 -14.48
N ALA A 209 -9.07 -11.40 -13.86
CA ALA A 209 -9.55 -10.04 -14.03
C ALA A 209 -8.51 -9.25 -14.83
N SER A 210 -8.90 -8.71 -15.98
CA SER A 210 -8.11 -7.87 -16.88
C SER A 210 -9.04 -6.88 -17.61
N ALA A 211 -8.49 -6.09 -18.53
CA ALA A 211 -9.31 -5.20 -19.37
C ALA A 211 -10.29 -5.94 -20.29
N THR A 212 -10.01 -7.21 -20.61
CA THR A 212 -10.78 -8.02 -21.58
C THR A 212 -11.44 -9.24 -20.95
N ASP A 213 -11.25 -9.47 -19.64
CA ASP A 213 -11.80 -10.60 -18.89
C ASP A 213 -12.21 -10.11 -17.49
N HIS A 214 -13.49 -10.23 -17.13
CA HIS A 214 -14.06 -9.63 -15.91
C HIS A 214 -13.67 -8.13 -15.70
N PRO A 215 -13.95 -7.23 -16.66
CA PRO A 215 -13.46 -5.84 -16.64
C PRO A 215 -13.98 -5.00 -15.46
N ASP A 216 -15.14 -5.35 -14.90
CA ASP A 216 -15.70 -4.68 -13.73
C ASP A 216 -14.96 -5.06 -12.45
N LEU A 217 -14.60 -6.33 -12.28
CA LEU A 217 -13.73 -6.78 -11.20
C LEU A 217 -12.34 -6.15 -11.37
N PHE A 218 -11.79 -6.13 -12.58
CA PHE A 218 -10.50 -5.50 -12.85
C PHE A 218 -10.48 -4.00 -12.56
N TRP A 219 -11.57 -3.29 -12.84
CA TRP A 219 -11.75 -1.90 -12.42
C TRP A 219 -11.76 -1.77 -10.89
N ALA A 220 -12.49 -2.66 -10.20
CA ALA A 220 -12.64 -2.64 -8.75
C ALA A 220 -11.34 -2.96 -8.00
N LEU A 221 -10.53 -3.89 -8.52
CA LEU A 221 -9.21 -4.22 -7.98
C LEU A 221 -8.23 -3.04 -8.06
N ARG A 222 -8.43 -2.09 -8.98
CA ARG A 222 -7.54 -0.94 -9.17
C ARG A 222 -7.93 0.25 -8.27
N GLY A 223 -7.79 0.07 -6.96
CA GLY A 223 -8.00 1.12 -5.96
C GLY A 223 -9.24 0.94 -5.07
N GLY A 224 -10.04 -0.11 -5.26
CA GLY A 224 -11.22 -0.40 -4.43
C GLY A 224 -10.89 -1.04 -3.07
N GLY A 225 -9.62 -1.06 -2.68
CA GLY A 225 -9.15 -1.72 -1.46
C GLY A 225 -8.98 -3.23 -1.62
N GLY A 226 -8.03 -3.81 -0.89
CA GLY A 226 -7.78 -5.25 -0.89
C GLY A 226 -8.87 -6.04 -0.16
N GLY A 227 -9.18 -7.24 -0.64
CA GLY A 227 -10.03 -8.22 0.06
C GLY A 227 -11.55 -8.02 -0.06
N ASN A 228 -12.03 -6.98 -0.76
CA ASN A 228 -13.46 -6.70 -0.91
C ASN A 228 -14.20 -7.62 -1.90
N PHE A 229 -13.48 -8.17 -2.90
CA PHE A 229 -14.09 -8.87 -4.05
C PHE A 229 -13.65 -10.33 -4.18
N GLY A 230 -12.84 -10.81 -3.23
CA GLY A 230 -12.19 -12.10 -3.29
C GLY A 230 -10.73 -12.02 -2.86
N VAL A 231 -10.05 -13.14 -3.03
CA VAL A 231 -8.65 -13.33 -2.63
C VAL A 231 -7.80 -13.39 -3.90
N THR A 232 -7.00 -12.36 -4.13
CA THR A 232 -6.05 -12.35 -5.23
C THR A 232 -4.94 -13.36 -4.96
N THR A 233 -4.59 -14.18 -5.95
CA THR A 233 -3.54 -15.22 -5.87
C THR A 233 -2.36 -14.95 -6.79
N SER A 234 -2.52 -14.06 -7.77
CA SER A 234 -1.45 -13.61 -8.67
C SER A 234 -1.78 -12.23 -9.22
N LEU A 235 -0.77 -11.38 -9.42
CA LEU A 235 -0.90 -10.04 -10.00
C LEU A 235 0.18 -9.81 -11.05
N THR A 236 -0.20 -9.29 -12.21
CA THR A 236 0.71 -8.93 -13.30
C THR A 236 0.70 -7.43 -13.54
N PHE A 237 1.87 -6.80 -13.53
CA PHE A 237 2.05 -5.36 -13.67
C PHE A 237 2.87 -5.00 -14.91
N ALA A 238 2.51 -3.89 -15.54
CA ALA A 238 3.41 -3.17 -16.44
C ALA A 238 4.57 -2.54 -15.65
N THR A 239 5.70 -2.34 -16.33
CA THR A 239 6.90 -1.71 -15.77
C THR A 239 7.38 -0.61 -16.71
N PHE A 240 8.27 0.26 -16.25
CA PHE A 240 8.92 1.28 -17.08
C PHE A 240 10.45 1.11 -17.09
N PRO A 241 11.19 1.60 -18.10
CA PRO A 241 12.65 1.58 -18.07
C PRO A 241 13.16 2.44 -16.91
N SER A 242 14.05 1.89 -16.07
CA SER A 242 14.69 2.66 -15.00
C SER A 242 16.08 3.12 -15.40
N GLY A 243 16.51 4.26 -14.87
CA GLY A 243 17.88 4.74 -14.96
C GLY A 243 18.33 5.32 -13.62
N ASP A 244 19.46 6.01 -13.64
CA ASP A 244 19.95 6.73 -12.47
C ASP A 244 19.08 7.96 -12.18
N LEU A 245 18.92 8.29 -10.91
CA LEU A 245 18.19 9.45 -10.44
C LEU A 245 19.00 10.21 -9.40
N ASP A 246 18.83 11.53 -9.40
CA ASP A 246 19.33 12.37 -8.32
C ASP A 246 18.30 12.41 -7.19
N VAL A 247 18.81 12.36 -5.96
CA VAL A 247 18.07 12.60 -4.72
C VAL A 247 18.53 13.93 -4.16
N VAL A 248 17.57 14.78 -3.80
CA VAL A 248 17.80 16.04 -3.12
C VAL A 248 17.09 16.00 -1.76
N ASN A 249 17.83 16.17 -0.68
CA ASN A 249 17.29 16.24 0.68
C ASN A 249 17.57 17.64 1.25
N LEU A 250 16.50 18.42 1.49
CA LEU A 250 16.56 19.78 2.00
C LEU A 250 15.95 19.82 3.39
N ASN A 251 16.77 20.08 4.41
CA ASN A 251 16.32 20.28 5.78
C ASN A 251 16.02 21.76 6.02
N PHE A 252 14.92 22.08 6.68
CA PHE A 252 14.51 23.45 6.97
C PHE A 252 14.36 23.66 8.48
N PRO A 253 14.39 24.93 8.96
CA PRO A 253 14.01 25.24 10.34
C PRO A 253 12.60 24.68 10.63
N PRO A 254 12.38 23.98 11.75
CA PRO A 254 11.07 23.38 12.07
C PRO A 254 9.91 24.38 12.04
N GLN A 255 10.15 25.61 12.46
CA GLN A 255 9.17 26.70 12.49
C GLN A 255 8.70 27.11 11.08
N SER A 256 9.44 26.75 10.04
CA SER A 256 9.13 27.07 8.65
C SER A 256 8.22 26.02 7.99
N PHE A 257 7.75 24.98 8.69
CA PHE A 257 7.03 23.87 8.04
C PHE A 257 5.78 24.31 7.25
N ALA A 258 5.02 25.28 7.75
CA ALA A 258 3.89 25.83 7.01
C ALA A 258 4.33 26.50 5.69
N GLN A 259 5.43 27.24 5.71
CA GLN A 259 6.02 27.86 4.51
C GLN A 259 6.57 26.80 3.55
N VAL A 260 7.23 25.76 4.08
CA VAL A 260 7.77 24.62 3.33
C VAL A 260 6.66 23.90 2.57
N LEU A 261 5.51 23.65 3.21
CA LEU A 261 4.34 23.02 2.58
C LEU A 261 3.81 23.83 1.38
N VAL A 262 3.69 25.14 1.54
CA VAL A 262 3.22 26.03 0.46
C VAL A 262 4.23 26.08 -0.70
N GLY A 263 5.52 26.21 -0.39
CA GLY A 263 6.58 26.23 -1.40
C GLY A 263 6.72 24.90 -2.14
N TRP A 264 6.69 23.78 -1.42
CA TRP A 264 6.71 22.43 -1.96
C TRP A 264 5.58 22.20 -2.98
N GLN A 265 4.33 22.53 -2.62
CA GLN A 265 3.22 22.37 -3.57
C GLN A 265 3.37 23.30 -4.79
N ASN A 266 3.89 24.52 -4.60
CA ASN A 266 4.00 25.52 -5.67
C ASN A 266 5.04 25.08 -6.69
N TRP A 267 6.18 24.58 -6.22
CA TRP A 267 7.20 23.99 -7.09
C TRP A 267 6.67 22.78 -7.85
N LEU A 268 5.97 21.85 -7.19
CA LEU A 268 5.44 20.65 -7.85
C LEU A 268 4.48 20.95 -8.99
N ARG A 269 3.71 22.06 -8.94
CA ARG A 269 2.80 22.45 -10.03
C ARG A 269 3.52 22.70 -11.37
N THR A 270 4.80 23.08 -11.34
CA THR A 270 5.59 23.37 -12.53
C THR A 270 6.77 22.42 -12.70
N ALA A 271 7.04 21.54 -11.74
CA ALA A 271 8.12 20.58 -11.78
C ALA A 271 7.89 19.54 -12.88
N ASP A 272 8.99 19.13 -13.53
CA ASP A 272 8.97 18.02 -14.49
C ASP A 272 8.28 16.78 -13.93
N ARG A 273 7.62 16.02 -14.80
CA ARG A 273 6.88 14.81 -14.42
C ARG A 273 7.79 13.70 -13.89
N GLY A 274 9.05 13.67 -14.31
CA GLY A 274 10.10 12.77 -13.80
C GLY A 274 10.65 13.18 -12.44
N SER A 275 10.31 14.37 -11.93
CA SER A 275 10.60 14.76 -10.56
C SER A 275 9.50 14.31 -9.61
N TRP A 276 9.84 14.00 -8.37
CA TRP A 276 8.90 13.76 -7.29
C TRP A 276 9.45 14.39 -6.02
N ALA A 277 8.57 14.79 -5.11
CA ALA A 277 8.99 15.11 -3.75
C ALA A 277 7.90 14.80 -2.75
N LEU A 278 8.34 14.45 -1.54
CA LEU A 278 7.53 14.57 -0.33
C LEU A 278 8.03 15.75 0.49
N ALA A 279 7.11 16.36 1.25
CA ALA A 279 7.45 17.17 2.39
C ALA A 279 7.07 16.38 3.65
N ASP A 280 7.91 16.37 4.67
CA ASP A 280 7.59 15.71 5.94
C ASP A 280 8.11 16.48 7.14
N ALA A 281 7.40 16.31 8.26
CA ALA A 281 7.88 16.64 9.58
C ALA A 281 7.87 15.41 10.47
N THR A 282 8.92 15.26 11.27
CA THR A 282 9.02 14.24 12.31
C THR A 282 9.19 14.93 13.66
N VAL A 283 8.48 14.46 14.68
CA VAL A 283 8.73 14.83 16.09
C VAL A 283 9.14 13.57 16.83
N ASP A 284 10.28 13.62 17.50
CA ASP A 284 10.81 12.54 18.34
C ASP A 284 11.60 13.13 19.54
N PRO A 285 12.16 12.30 20.44
CA PRO A 285 12.91 12.81 21.60
C PRO A 285 14.14 13.65 21.26
N LEU A 286 14.71 13.53 20.05
CA LEU A 286 15.87 14.33 19.60
C LEU A 286 15.45 15.69 19.05
N GLY A 287 14.19 15.85 18.66
CA GLY A 287 13.60 17.13 18.31
C GLY A 287 12.59 17.04 17.17
N THR A 288 12.42 18.17 16.49
CA THR A 288 11.57 18.27 15.32
C THR A 288 12.45 18.39 14.07
N HIS A 289 12.19 17.55 13.09
CA HIS A 289 12.81 17.62 11.77
C HIS A 289 11.74 18.04 10.75
N CYS A 290 12.10 18.93 9.83
CA CYS A 290 11.27 19.36 8.72
C CYS A 290 12.11 19.28 7.45
N ARG A 291 11.66 18.55 6.43
CA ARG A 291 12.41 18.44 5.18
C ARG A 291 11.51 18.37 3.94
N ILE A 292 12.15 18.61 2.80
CA ILE A 292 11.68 18.16 1.49
C ILE A 292 12.68 17.12 0.99
N LEU A 293 12.18 15.93 0.66
CA LEU A 293 12.93 14.89 -0.04
C LEU A 293 12.41 14.77 -1.46
N ALA A 294 13.28 15.01 -2.43
CA ALA A 294 12.95 14.95 -3.84
C ALA A 294 13.80 13.92 -4.59
N THR A 295 13.21 13.32 -5.62
CA THR A 295 13.92 12.57 -6.66
C THR A 295 13.73 13.29 -7.99
N CYS A 296 14.74 13.27 -8.85
CA CYS A 296 14.67 13.92 -10.16
C CYS A 296 15.61 13.24 -11.17
N PRO A 297 15.50 13.55 -12.47
CA PRO A 297 16.41 13.02 -13.47
C PRO A 297 17.88 13.30 -13.10
N ALA A 298 18.77 12.33 -13.30
CA ALA A 298 20.18 12.47 -12.97
C ALA A 298 20.81 13.71 -13.61
N GLY A 299 21.66 14.40 -12.85
CA GLY A 299 22.27 15.68 -13.23
C GLY A 299 21.39 16.91 -12.96
N SER A 300 20.13 16.75 -12.53
CA SER A 300 19.21 17.85 -12.25
C SER A 300 19.15 18.25 -10.77
N GLY A 301 19.81 17.51 -9.86
CA GLY A 301 19.67 17.72 -8.42
C GLY A 301 19.98 19.15 -7.96
N GLY A 302 21.02 19.78 -8.52
CA GLY A 302 21.38 21.16 -8.18
C GLY A 302 20.31 22.19 -8.59
N SER A 303 19.75 22.06 -9.79
CA SER A 303 18.71 22.97 -10.28
C SER A 303 17.37 22.73 -9.57
N VAL A 304 17.04 21.47 -9.26
CA VAL A 304 15.87 21.10 -8.46
C VAL A 304 15.97 21.65 -7.04
N ALA A 305 17.12 21.53 -6.38
CA ALA A 305 17.36 22.12 -5.07
C ALA A 305 17.13 23.63 -5.09
N ALA A 306 17.75 24.34 -6.05
CA ALA A 306 17.59 25.79 -6.19
C ALA A 306 16.14 26.20 -6.46
N ALA A 307 15.42 25.45 -7.30
CA ALA A 307 14.01 25.72 -7.60
C ALA A 307 13.10 25.52 -6.38
N ILE A 308 13.34 24.46 -5.58
CA ILE A 308 12.59 24.23 -4.33
C ILE A 308 12.89 25.34 -3.32
N VAL A 309 14.16 25.69 -3.11
CA VAL A 309 14.55 26.78 -2.18
C VAL A 309 13.92 28.10 -2.60
N SER A 310 13.91 28.41 -3.90
CA SER A 310 13.25 29.61 -4.43
C SER A 310 11.74 29.59 -4.20
N ALA A 311 11.07 28.45 -4.41
CA ALA A 311 9.63 28.32 -4.21
C ALA A 311 9.21 28.36 -2.73
N VAL A 312 10.04 27.82 -1.83
CA VAL A 312 9.85 27.93 -0.37
C VAL A 312 10.12 29.35 0.10
N GLY A 313 11.13 30.02 -0.43
CA GLY A 313 11.51 31.38 -0.04
C GLY A 313 12.25 31.46 1.30
N THR A 314 12.83 30.34 1.76
CA THR A 314 13.66 30.24 2.97
C THR A 314 14.84 29.33 2.69
N GLN A 315 16.01 29.67 3.24
CA GLN A 315 17.21 28.84 3.08
C GLN A 315 17.11 27.56 3.93
N PRO A 316 17.48 26.40 3.38
CA PRO A 316 17.57 25.17 4.14
C PRO A 316 18.75 25.24 5.13
N THR A 317 18.62 24.57 6.27
CA THR A 317 19.70 24.38 7.25
C THR A 317 20.72 23.33 6.80
N GLY A 318 20.33 22.46 5.87
CA GLY A 318 21.21 21.45 5.27
C GLY A 318 20.68 20.99 3.92
N THR A 319 21.57 20.74 2.98
CA THR A 319 21.26 20.23 1.64
C THR A 319 22.16 19.04 1.33
N GLU A 320 21.56 17.92 0.94
CA GLU A 320 22.28 16.76 0.41
C GLU A 320 21.81 16.53 -1.02
N ASN A 321 22.76 16.19 -1.90
CA ASN A 321 22.48 15.83 -3.29
C ASN A 321 23.33 14.61 -3.67
N HIS A 322 22.68 13.55 -4.12
CA HIS A 322 23.33 12.28 -4.47
C HIS A 322 22.70 11.70 -5.73
N THR A 323 23.51 11.15 -6.62
CA THR A 323 23.02 10.32 -7.73
C THR A 323 23.03 8.85 -7.29
N PHE A 324 21.92 8.15 -7.51
CA PHE A 324 21.80 6.72 -7.24
C PHE A 324 21.38 5.97 -8.50
N ASN A 325 21.88 4.74 -8.65
CA ASN A 325 21.21 3.77 -9.50
C ASN A 325 19.84 3.41 -8.89
N TYR A 326 18.98 2.79 -9.69
CA TYR A 326 17.59 2.50 -9.30
C TYR A 326 17.47 1.70 -7.99
N LEU A 327 18.27 0.64 -7.80
CA LEU A 327 18.13 -0.21 -6.60
C LEU A 327 18.68 0.48 -5.34
N ASP A 328 19.76 1.24 -5.47
CA ASP A 328 20.30 2.01 -4.35
C ASP A 328 19.38 3.17 -3.96
N LEU A 329 18.67 3.77 -4.92
CA LEU A 329 17.58 4.70 -4.62
C LEU A 329 16.49 4.02 -3.79
N VAL A 330 16.04 2.81 -4.18
CA VAL A 330 15.03 2.06 -3.42
C VAL A 330 15.52 1.79 -1.99
N ARG A 331 16.79 1.44 -1.80
CA ARG A 331 17.39 1.24 -0.47
C ARG A 331 17.47 2.53 0.35
N TYR A 332 17.85 3.63 -0.29
CA TYR A 332 17.91 4.95 0.33
C TYR A 332 16.53 5.41 0.81
N LEU A 333 15.50 5.27 -0.04
CA LEU A 333 14.10 5.62 0.30
C LEU A 333 13.51 4.72 1.40
N ALA A 334 14.02 3.49 1.54
CA ALA A 334 13.73 2.60 2.66
C ALA A 334 14.53 2.95 3.93
N VAL A 335 15.20 4.11 3.98
CA VAL A 335 16.07 4.56 5.08
C VAL A 335 17.11 3.52 5.50
N GLY A 336 17.59 2.73 4.52
CA GLY A 336 18.54 1.65 4.75
C GLY A 336 17.99 0.44 5.52
N ASN A 337 16.69 0.42 5.85
CA ASN A 337 16.07 -0.66 6.61
C ASN A 337 15.25 -1.59 5.71
N LEU A 338 15.89 -2.65 5.24
CA LEU A 338 15.28 -3.64 4.34
C LEU A 338 14.40 -4.68 5.03
N ASN A 339 14.45 -4.75 6.36
CA ASN A 339 13.66 -5.70 7.15
C ASN A 339 13.14 -5.01 8.42
N PRO A 340 12.24 -4.02 8.29
CA PRO A 340 11.72 -3.31 9.44
C PRO A 340 10.97 -4.27 10.37
N SER A 341 11.26 -4.18 11.66
CA SER A 341 10.53 -4.92 12.69
C SER A 341 9.08 -4.45 12.77
N PRO A 342 8.12 -5.37 13.01
CA PRO A 342 6.77 -5.00 13.42
C PRO A 342 6.78 -4.03 14.60
N LEU A 343 5.88 -3.06 14.59
CA LEU A 343 5.73 -2.05 15.66
C LEU A 343 4.26 -1.65 15.82
N GLY A 344 3.91 -1.14 16.99
CA GLY A 344 2.56 -0.65 17.28
C GLY A 344 2.46 0.83 16.92
N TYR A 345 1.46 1.20 16.13
CA TYR A 345 1.25 2.59 15.73
C TYR A 345 -0.20 2.86 15.35
N VAL A 346 -0.56 4.14 15.35
CA VAL A 346 -1.81 4.65 14.81
C VAL A 346 -1.46 5.60 13.68
N GLY A 347 -2.16 5.49 12.57
CA GLY A 347 -1.97 6.34 11.40
C GLY A 347 -3.30 6.61 10.73
N GLY A 348 -3.41 7.78 10.13
CA GLY A 348 -4.51 8.21 9.28
C GLY A 348 -3.98 8.98 8.09
N SER A 349 -4.86 9.23 7.12
CA SER A 349 -4.54 10.00 5.93
C SER A 349 -5.76 10.81 5.52
N ASP A 350 -5.52 11.97 4.92
CA ASP A 350 -6.54 12.80 4.30
C ASP A 350 -6.01 13.38 2.99
N VAL A 351 -6.89 13.91 2.14
CA VAL A 351 -6.56 14.44 0.82
C VAL A 351 -7.02 15.89 0.71
N PHE A 352 -6.06 16.78 0.48
CA PHE A 352 -6.33 18.18 0.22
C PHE A 352 -6.34 18.47 -1.29
N THR A 353 -7.33 19.22 -1.75
CA THR A 353 -7.33 19.73 -3.14
C THR A 353 -6.25 20.80 -3.34
N THR A 354 -5.97 21.59 -2.32
CA THR A 354 -4.89 22.58 -2.29
C THR A 354 -4.48 22.83 -0.85
N ILE A 355 -3.18 22.96 -0.59
CA ILE A 355 -2.68 23.40 0.71
C ILE A 355 -2.66 24.92 0.70
N THR A 356 -3.70 25.54 1.26
CA THR A 356 -3.70 26.99 1.49
C THR A 356 -2.73 27.36 2.63
N PRO A 357 -2.32 28.62 2.77
CA PRO A 357 -1.53 29.06 3.93
C PRO A 357 -2.19 28.71 5.28
N ALA A 358 -3.52 28.82 5.37
CA ALA A 358 -4.26 28.46 6.58
C ALA A 358 -4.22 26.94 6.85
N THR A 359 -4.37 26.12 5.81
CA THR A 359 -4.23 24.65 5.91
C THR A 359 -2.82 24.26 6.34
N ALA A 360 -1.80 24.85 5.71
CA ALA A 360 -0.40 24.61 6.07
C ALA A 360 -0.11 24.99 7.52
N GLN A 361 -0.64 26.13 7.98
CA GLN A 361 -0.51 26.56 9.37
C GLN A 361 -1.19 25.58 10.33
N GLY A 362 -2.39 25.10 10.01
CA GLY A 362 -3.08 24.09 10.81
C GLY A 362 -2.31 22.78 10.94
N ILE A 363 -1.71 22.30 9.84
CA ILE A 363 -0.86 21.11 9.84
C ILE A 363 0.39 21.34 10.70
N ALA A 364 1.08 22.47 10.54
CA ALA A 364 2.24 22.80 11.35
C ALA A 364 1.91 22.91 12.85
N SER A 365 0.80 23.56 13.19
CA SER A 365 0.34 23.63 14.58
C SER A 365 -0.02 22.26 15.17
N ALA A 366 -0.59 21.34 14.38
CA ALA A 366 -0.82 19.97 14.83
C ALA A 366 0.49 19.21 15.07
N VAL A 367 1.50 19.44 14.23
CA VAL A 367 2.84 18.88 14.41
C VAL A 367 3.50 19.40 15.69
N ASP A 368 3.46 20.71 15.92
CA ASP A 368 4.04 21.37 17.09
C ASP A 368 3.33 21.01 18.40
N ALA A 369 2.04 20.70 18.33
CA ALA A 369 1.25 20.27 19.49
C ALA A 369 1.54 18.83 19.91
N PHE A 370 2.28 18.03 19.13
CA PHE A 370 2.59 16.65 19.48
C PHE A 370 3.48 16.59 20.74
N PRO A 371 3.08 15.89 21.82
CA PRO A 371 3.88 15.82 23.03
C PRO A 371 5.18 15.04 22.80
N ARG A 372 6.34 15.67 23.03
CA ARG A 372 7.66 15.04 22.79
C ARG A 372 7.90 13.74 23.58
N GLY A 373 7.21 13.57 24.72
CA GLY A 373 7.28 12.35 25.53
C GLY A 373 6.32 11.23 25.08
N ALA A 374 5.43 11.47 24.12
CA ALA A 374 4.41 10.51 23.68
C ALA A 374 4.89 9.53 22.60
N GLY A 375 6.19 9.55 22.27
CA GLY A 375 6.80 8.70 21.26
C GLY A 375 7.25 9.49 20.03
N ARG A 376 7.02 8.92 18.84
CA ARG A 376 7.41 9.51 17.56
C ARG A 376 6.17 9.76 16.70
N MET A 377 6.13 10.91 16.05
CA MET A 377 5.10 11.28 15.08
C MET A 377 5.73 11.65 13.75
N LEU A 378 5.06 11.29 12.66
CA LEU A 378 5.41 11.68 11.30
C LEU A 378 4.18 12.27 10.62
N ALA A 379 4.34 13.45 10.02
CA ALA A 379 3.40 14.03 9.06
C ALA A 379 4.07 14.03 7.70
N ILE A 380 3.47 13.36 6.71
CA ILE A 380 4.04 13.19 5.36
C ILE A 380 3.03 13.67 4.33
N MET A 381 3.47 14.54 3.44
CA MET A 381 2.67 15.05 2.32
C MET A 381 3.26 14.52 1.02
N HIS A 382 2.39 13.87 0.25
CA HIS A 382 2.65 13.48 -1.12
C HIS A 382 1.71 14.23 -2.05
N ALA A 383 2.15 14.49 -3.28
CA ALA A 383 1.26 15.01 -4.30
C ALA A 383 0.59 13.87 -5.08
N LEU A 384 -0.68 14.07 -5.42
CA LEU A 384 -1.47 13.22 -6.31
C LEU A 384 -1.56 13.87 -7.70
N ASP A 385 -0.41 14.13 -8.32
CA ASP A 385 -0.26 14.85 -9.59
C ASP A 385 0.62 14.06 -10.60
N GLY A 386 1.17 14.74 -11.61
CA GLY A 386 1.97 14.08 -12.66
C GLY A 386 1.14 13.06 -13.44
N ALA A 387 1.66 11.84 -13.57
CA ALA A 387 1.00 10.73 -14.24
C ALA A 387 -0.41 10.44 -13.71
N LEU A 388 -0.63 10.60 -12.39
CA LEU A 388 -1.91 10.29 -11.75
C LEU A 388 -3.03 11.16 -12.31
N ALA A 389 -2.70 12.41 -12.67
CA ALA A 389 -3.64 13.38 -13.23
C ALA A 389 -4.03 13.08 -14.69
N THR A 390 -3.34 12.16 -15.36
CA THR A 390 -3.68 11.74 -16.74
C THR A 390 -4.69 10.60 -16.80
N VAL A 391 -4.99 9.96 -15.66
CA VAL A 391 -5.95 8.87 -15.57
C VAL A 391 -7.31 9.45 -15.19
N SER A 392 -8.34 9.14 -15.99
CA SER A 392 -9.67 9.71 -15.75
C SER A 392 -10.28 9.23 -14.43
N PRO A 393 -11.12 10.05 -13.75
CA PRO A 393 -11.73 9.69 -12.46
C PRO A 393 -12.51 8.37 -12.46
N GLY A 394 -13.08 7.97 -13.60
CA GLY A 394 -13.82 6.71 -13.75
C GLY A 394 -12.98 5.52 -14.23
N ALA A 395 -11.69 5.69 -14.54
CA ALA A 395 -10.87 4.64 -15.14
C ALA A 395 -10.55 3.49 -14.16
N THR A 396 -10.50 3.79 -12.86
CA THR A 396 -10.25 2.82 -11.79
C THR A 396 -11.10 3.14 -10.56
N ALA A 397 -11.14 2.24 -9.57
CA ALA A 397 -11.87 2.47 -8.31
C ALA A 397 -11.13 3.38 -7.32
N PHE A 398 -9.93 3.88 -7.66
CA PHE A 398 -9.18 4.81 -6.80
C PHE A 398 -9.88 6.19 -6.80
N PRO A 399 -10.36 6.69 -5.65
CA PRO A 399 -11.33 7.78 -5.62
C PRO A 399 -10.73 9.18 -5.75
N TRP A 400 -9.41 9.32 -5.60
CA TRP A 400 -8.75 10.63 -5.44
C TRP A 400 -8.15 11.18 -6.74
N ARG A 401 -8.72 10.84 -7.89
CA ARG A 401 -8.34 11.41 -9.20
C ARG A 401 -9.13 12.70 -9.46
N ARG A 402 -8.61 13.56 -10.34
CA ARG A 402 -9.23 14.83 -10.72
C ARG A 402 -9.84 14.76 -12.11
#